data_AF-A0A443DHZ5-F1
#
_entry.id   AF-A0A443DHZ5-F1
#
_cell.length_a   1.000
_cell.length_b   1.000
_cell.length_c   1.000
_cell.angle_alpha   90.00
_cell.angle_beta   90.00
_cell.angle_gamma   90.00
#
_symmetry.space_group_name_H-M   'P 1'
#
loop_
_entity.id
_entity.type
_entity.pdbx_description
1 polymer ?
#
loop_
_entity_poly.entity_id
_entity_poly.type
_entity_poly.pdbx_seq_one_letter_code
_entity_poly.pdbx_strand_id
1 'polypeptide(L)' 'ITLFGATWLGIPVSTTHTITGAIVGVGAARRISAVRWGIAGSIVIAWVIAMPSTALIAACCYGIVALFS' A
#
# COMPACT_ATOMS: atom_id res chain seq x y z
N ILE A 1 -4.93 11.63 -12.81
CA ILE A 1 -5.35 10.88 -14.03
C ILE A 1 -5.54 9.40 -13.72
N THR A 2 -4.53 8.71 -13.19
CA THR A 2 -4.59 7.29 -12.80
C THR A 2 -5.76 6.95 -11.86
N LEU A 3 -5.96 7.72 -10.79
CA LEU A 3 -7.08 7.46 -9.85
C LEU A 3 -8.45 7.63 -10.50
N PHE A 4 -8.66 8.72 -11.24
CA PHE A 4 -9.93 8.98 -11.94
C PHE A 4 -10.24 7.91 -12.99
N GLY A 5 -9.24 7.42 -13.73
CA GLY A 5 -9.40 6.30 -14.66
C GLY A 5 -9.79 5.00 -13.95
N ALA A 6 -9.16 4.68 -12.82
CA ALA A 6 -9.51 3.51 -12.03
C ALA A 6 -10.93 3.59 -11.44
N THR A 7 -11.35 4.77 -10.97
CA THR A 7 -12.71 5.00 -10.47
C THR A 7 -13.76 4.80 -11.56
N TRP A 8 -13.51 5.29 -12.79
CA TRP A 8 -14.41 5.07 -13.92
C TRP A 8 -14.56 3.59 -14.29
N LEU A 9 -13.50 2.80 -14.09
CA LEU A 9 -13.50 1.36 -14.33
C LEU A 9 -14.03 0.55 -13.14
N GLY A 10 -14.38 1.20 -12.02
CA GLY A 10 -14.84 0.53 -10.80
C GLY A 10 -13.77 -0.30 -10.10
N ILE A 11 -12.49 -0.10 -10.43
CA ILE A 11 -11.38 -0.90 -9.89
C ILE A 11 -10.96 -0.29 -8.54
N PRO A 12 -11.03 -1.04 -7.42
CA PRO A 12 -10.55 -0.55 -6.14
C PRO A 12 -9.02 -0.42 -6.19
N VAL A 13 -8.53 0.82 -6.09
CA VAL A 13 -7.10 1.13 -6.14
C VAL A 13 -6.64 1.81 -4.85
N SER A 14 -5.40 1.51 -4.44
CA SER A 14 -4.76 2.19 -3.31
C SER A 14 -4.26 3.57 -3.72
N THR A 15 -4.88 4.61 -3.14
CA THR A 15 -4.46 6.01 -3.34
C THR A 15 -3.05 6.25 -2.78
N THR A 16 -2.72 5.65 -1.64
CA THR A 16 -1.39 5.74 -1.01
C THR A 16 -0.30 5.16 -1.91
N HIS A 17 -0.50 3.96 -2.48
CA HIS A 17 0.48 3.37 -3.40
C HIS A 17 0.65 4.25 -4.65
N THR A 18 -0.46 4.74 -5.20
CA THR A 18 -0.45 5.58 -6.40
C THR A 18 0.31 6.89 -6.19
N ILE A 19 0.07 7.58 -5.06
CA ILE A 19 0.72 8.85 -4.73
C ILE A 19 2.22 8.63 -4.43
N THR A 20 2.56 7.68 -3.57
CA THR A 20 3.96 7.40 -3.21
C THR A 20 4.77 6.98 -4.44
N GLY A 21 4.21 6.13 -5.31
CA GLY A 21 4.83 5.74 -6.57
C GLY A 21 5.06 6.92 -7.51
N ALA A 22 4.11 7.85 -7.61
CA ALA A 22 4.26 9.07 -8.39
C ALA A 22 5.38 9.98 -7.85
N ILE A 23 5.48 10.14 -6.53
CA ILE A 23 6.54 10.94 -5.88
C ILE A 23 7.92 10.33 -6.17
N VAL A 24 8.07 9.02 -5.98
CA VAL A 24 9.32 8.30 -6.27
C VAL A 24 9.66 8.38 -7.76
N GLY A 25 8.66 8.22 -8.64
CA GLY A 25 8.83 8.28 -10.10
C GLY A 25 9.28 9.66 -10.60
N VAL A 26 8.68 10.75 -10.09
CA VAL A 26 9.09 12.12 -10.41
C VAL A 26 10.52 12.41 -9.91
N GLY A 27 10.84 11.94 -8.70
CA GLY A 27 12.21 12.05 -8.16
C GLY A 27 13.22 11.33 -9.04
N ALA A 28 12.92 10.09 -9.45
CA ALA A 28 13.78 9.28 -10.30
C ALA A 28 13.97 9.88 -11.70
N ALA A 29 12.90 10.43 -12.29
CA ALA A 29 12.93 11.07 -13.61
C ALA A 29 13.78 12.36 -13.65
N ARG A 30 13.86 13.09 -12.53
CA ARG A 30 14.77 14.24 -12.40
C ARG A 30 16.21 13.78 -12.16
N ARG A 31 16.43 12.95 -11.14
CA ARG A 31 17.73 12.38 -10.79
C ARG A 31 17.53 11.21 -9.83
N ILE A 32 18.05 10.04 -10.17
CA ILE A 32 17.95 8.82 -9.34
C ILE A 32 18.45 9.06 -7.90
N SER A 33 19.47 9.90 -7.70
CA SER A 33 19.99 10.24 -6.37
C SER A 33 19.14 11.26 -5.58
N ALA A 34 18.16 11.91 -6.19
CA ALA A 34 17.20 12.75 -5.49
C ALA A 34 16.14 11.92 -4.73
N VAL A 35 16.01 10.63 -5.08
CA VAL A 35 15.13 9.70 -4.38
C VAL A 35 15.78 9.24 -3.08
N ARG A 36 15.03 9.34 -1.98
CA ARG A 36 15.42 8.79 -0.68
C ARG A 36 15.10 7.29 -0.64
N TRP A 37 15.97 6.48 -1.24
CA TRP A 37 15.79 5.02 -1.37
C TRP A 37 15.57 4.29 -0.05
N GLY A 38 16.20 4.75 1.04
CA GLY A 38 15.97 4.18 2.38
C GLY A 38 14.51 4.30 2.83
N ILE A 39 13.89 5.47 2.62
CA ILE A 39 12.49 5.69 2.99
C ILE A 39 11.56 4.92 2.05
N ALA A 40 11.83 4.95 0.74
CA ALA A 40 11.04 4.20 -0.24
C ALA A 40 11.03 2.70 0.08
N GLY A 41 12.19 2.13 0.44
CA GLY A 41 12.30 0.74 0.88
C GLY A 41 11.52 0.44 2.15
N SER A 42 11.61 1.29 3.18
CA SER A 42 10.83 1.13 4.42
C SER A 42 9.32 1.14 4.17
N ILE A 43 8.84 2.00 3.25
CA ILE A 43 7.43 2.05 2.88
C ILE A 43 6.98 0.75 2.21
N VAL A 44 7.78 0.21 1.27
CA VAL A 44 7.46 -1.05 0.59
C VAL A 44 7.42 -2.21 1.59
N ILE A 45 8.39 -2.28 2.50
CA ILE A 45 8.42 -3.30 3.56
C ILE A 45 7.17 -3.17 4.45
N ALA A 46 6.80 -1.95 4.84
CA ALA A 46 5.60 -1.71 5.64
C ALA A 46 4.32 -2.20 4.93
N TRP A 47 4.19 -2.01 3.61
CA TRP A 47 3.06 -2.53 2.84
C TRP A 47 3.00 -4.05 2.84
N VAL A 48 4.15 -4.71 2.69
CA VAL A 48 4.23 -6.17 2.71
C VAL A 48 3.90 -6.74 4.09
N ILE A 49 4.30 -6.07 5.17
CA ILE A 49 4.02 -6.50 6.56
C ILE A 49 2.56 -6.19 6.96
N ALA A 50 1.97 -5.11 6.46
CA ALA A 50 0.59 -4.75 6.80
C ALA A 50 -0.43 -5.82 6.38
N MET A 51 -0.24 -6.47 5.23
CA MET A 51 -1.13 -7.53 4.74
C MET A 51 -1.21 -8.76 5.67
N PRO A 52 -0.09 -9.41 6.07
CA PRO A 52 -0.13 -10.52 7.01
C PRO A 52 -0.57 -10.08 8.40
N SER A 53 -0.19 -8.87 8.86
CA SER A 53 -0.66 -8.37 10.16
C SER A 53 -2.19 -8.23 10.21
N THR A 54 -2.79 -7.63 9.18
CA THR A 54 -4.25 -7.49 9.11
C THR A 54 -4.96 -8.83 8.93
N ALA A 55 -4.42 -9.73 8.12
CA ALA A 55 -4.95 -11.08 7.96
C ALA A 55 -4.93 -11.87 9.29
N LEU A 56 -3.84 -11.79 10.05
CA LEU A 56 -3.69 -12.45 11.33
C LEU A 56 -4.70 -11.91 12.34
N ILE A 57 -4.81 -10.58 12.45
CA ILE A 57 -5.77 -9.94 13.37
C ILE A 57 -7.21 -10.35 13.00
N ALA A 58 -7.56 -10.32 11.71
CA ALA A 58 -8.88 -10.74 11.24
C ALA A 58 -9.17 -12.21 11.58
N ALA A 59 -8.20 -13.11 11.36
CA ALA A 59 -8.33 -14.52 11.70
C ALA A 59 -8.50 -14.74 13.21
N CYS A 60 -7.72 -14.04 14.05
CA CYS A 60 -7.86 -14.10 15.50
C CYS A 60 -9.23 -13.60 15.96
N CYS A 61 -9.70 -12.45 15.47
CA CYS A 61 -11.00 -11.91 15.81
C CYS A 61 -12.14 -12.86 15.41
N TYR A 62 -12.09 -13.42 14.19
CA TYR A 62 -13.08 -14.39 13.73
C TYR A 62 -13.07 -15.66 14.60
N GLY A 63 -11.89 -16.19 14.93
CA GLY A 63 -11.74 -17.37 15.79
C GLY A 63 -12.31 -17.16 17.19
N ILE A 64 -12.15 -15.96 17.77
CA ILE A 64 -12.74 -15.61 19.06
C ILE A 64 -14.26 -15.59 18.97
N VAL A 65 -14.82 -14.91 17.96
CA VAL A 65 -16.29 -14.85 17.78
C VAL A 65 -16.89 -16.24 17.55
N ALA A 66 -16.22 -17.07 16.77
CA ALA A 66 -16.64 -18.44 16.48
C ALA A 66 -16.58 -19.37 17.71
N LEU A 67 -15.81 -19.04 18.75
CA LEU A 67 -15.77 -19.81 20.00
C LEU A 67 -17.00 -19.56 20.88
N PHE A 68 -17.63 -18.39 20.76
CA PHE A 68 -18.81 -17.99 21.53
C PHE A 68 -20.13 -18.18 20.78
N SER A 69 -20.07 -18.53 19.49
CA SER A 69 -21.23 -18.85 18.64
C SER A 69 -21.47 -20.35 18.61
#